data_AF-A0A9X3MBM5-F1
#
_entry.id   AF-A0A9X3MBM5-F1
#
_cell.length_a   1.000
_cell.length_b   1.000
_cell.length_c   1.000
_cell.angle_alpha   90.00
_cell.angle_beta   90.00
_cell.angle_gamma   90.00
#
_symmetry.space_group_name_H-M   'P 1'
#
loop_
_entity.id
_entity.type
_entity.pdbx_description
1 polymer ?
#
loop_
_entity_poly.entity_id
_entity_poly.type
_entity_poly.pdbx_seq_one_letter_code
_entity_poly.pdbx_strand_id
1 'polypeptide(L)'
;MSDQRNDGSSLGANVCCEKVFLGTIVLVLALSALNVVLCIVSFDEYADAFVSIHRDSFNGIEDVQVERWILRGLLLIRSVVALSWIASFVYLKKMLKKSDGNSSLIMGVYSVLSAIGFGYLVLRAELPSLVVVRSVQAVICLALAGYLGIERLKAPESFQVSDRTEIEEKG
;
A
#
# COMPACT_ATOMS: atom_id res chain seq x y z
N MET A 1 13.70 18.54 40.94
CA MET A 1 12.92 19.59 40.22
C MET A 1 13.61 19.83 38.89
N SER A 2 12.84 19.79 37.80
CA SER A 2 13.25 19.97 36.38
C SER A 2 14.01 18.76 35.80
N ASP A 3 13.65 18.12 34.69
CA ASP A 3 12.93 18.58 33.50
C ASP A 3 11.93 17.53 32.98
N GLN A 4 10.67 17.93 33.00
CA GLN A 4 9.54 17.26 32.37
C GLN A 4 9.37 17.86 30.97
N ARG A 5 10.24 17.50 30.02
CA ARG A 5 10.16 17.94 28.61
C ARG A 5 10.70 16.87 27.65
N ASN A 6 9.94 15.79 27.42
CA ASN A 6 10.11 15.06 26.15
C ASN A 6 8.91 14.23 25.68
N ASP A 7 7.87 14.06 26.50
CA ASP A 7 6.72 13.21 26.10
C ASP A 7 5.81 13.86 25.03
N GLY A 8 5.78 15.19 24.94
CA GLY A 8 4.95 15.90 23.95
C GLY A 8 5.47 15.81 22.50
N SER A 9 6.78 15.62 22.31
CA SER A 9 7.41 15.55 20.99
C SER A 9 7.17 14.20 20.31
N SER A 10 7.30 13.11 21.08
CA SER A 10 7.09 11.73 20.60
C SER A 10 5.63 11.45 20.22
N LEU A 11 4.66 11.95 21.02
CA LEU A 11 3.24 11.79 20.71
C LEU A 11 2.84 12.57 19.44
N GLY A 12 3.34 13.79 19.28
CA GLY A 12 3.08 14.64 18.11
C GLY A 12 3.67 14.08 16.81
N ALA A 13 4.87 13.50 16.88
CA ALA A 13 5.52 12.85 15.74
C ALA A 13 4.75 11.61 15.27
N ASN A 14 4.27 10.77 16.20
CA ASN A 14 3.48 9.58 15.88
C ASN A 14 2.13 9.93 15.20
N VAL A 15 1.44 10.97 15.68
CA VAL A 15 0.17 11.43 15.08
C VAL A 15 0.39 12.04 13.69
N CYS A 16 1.51 12.75 13.48
CA CYS A 16 1.87 13.28 12.16
C CYS A 16 2.17 12.14 11.18
N CYS A 17 2.98 11.17 11.61
CA CYS A 17 3.35 10.00 10.82
C CYS A 17 2.12 9.16 10.43
N GLU A 18 1.18 8.93 11.34
CA GLU A 18 -0.07 8.21 11.05
C GLU A 18 -0.92 8.95 10.00
N LYS A 19 -1.03 10.28 10.08
CA LYS A 19 -1.75 11.09 9.07
C LYS A 19 -1.07 11.02 7.71
N VAL A 20 0.25 11.12 7.65
CA VAL A 20 1.02 11.00 6.41
C VAL A 20 0.85 9.61 5.80
N PHE A 21 0.92 8.56 6.62
CA PHE A 21 0.68 7.18 6.21
C PHE A 21 -0.73 7.02 5.62
N LEU A 22 -1.78 7.38 6.37
CA LEU A 22 -3.17 7.26 5.93
C LEU A 22 -3.44 8.08 4.66
N GLY A 23 -2.91 9.31 4.58
CA GLY A 23 -3.02 10.15 3.38
C GLY A 23 -2.35 9.51 2.17
N THR A 24 -1.19 8.90 2.36
CA THR A 24 -0.48 8.18 1.31
C THR A 24 -1.26 6.95 0.83
N ILE A 25 -1.85 6.17 1.75
CA ILE A 25 -2.69 5.03 1.37
C ILE A 25 -3.93 5.48 0.59
N VAL A 26 -4.58 6.59 0.98
CA VAL A 26 -5.70 7.16 0.23
C VAL A 26 -5.28 7.56 -1.19
N LEU A 27 -4.12 8.20 -1.35
CA LEU A 27 -3.58 8.54 -2.66
C LEU A 27 -3.33 7.29 -3.52
N VAL A 28 -2.74 6.25 -2.94
CA VAL A 28 -2.51 4.96 -3.63
C VAL A 28 -3.83 4.32 -4.05
N LEU A 29 -4.87 4.36 -3.20
CA LEU A 29 -6.20 3.88 -3.54
C LEU A 29 -6.84 4.68 -4.68
N ALA A 30 -6.69 6.01 -4.67
CA ALA A 30 -7.18 6.86 -5.76
C ALA A 30 -6.51 6.53 -7.09
N LEU A 31 -5.18 6.29 -7.10
CA LEU A 31 -4.45 5.84 -8.28
C LEU A 31 -4.92 4.44 -8.76
N SER A 32 -5.29 3.55 -7.83
CA SER A 32 -5.88 2.25 -8.18
C SER A 32 -7.26 2.39 -8.81
N ALA A 33 -8.10 3.31 -8.32
CA ALA A 33 -9.38 3.61 -8.94
C ALA A 33 -9.19 4.21 -10.34
N LEU A 34 -8.22 5.11 -10.51
CA LEU A 34 -7.86 5.65 -11.81
C LEU A 34 -7.44 4.55 -12.80
N ASN A 35 -6.67 3.56 -12.36
CA ASN A 35 -6.32 2.40 -13.20
C ASN A 35 -7.57 1.64 -13.70
N VAL A 36 -8.56 1.43 -12.84
CA VAL A 36 -9.81 0.76 -13.24
C VAL A 36 -10.57 1.62 -14.27
N VAL A 37 -10.65 2.93 -14.05
CA VAL A 37 -11.30 3.86 -15.00
C VAL A 37 -10.58 3.85 -16.35
N LEU A 38 -9.24 3.88 -16.36
CA LEU A 38 -8.45 3.79 -17.59
C LEU A 38 -8.72 2.49 -18.34
N CYS A 39 -8.83 1.35 -17.64
CA CYS A 39 -9.22 0.08 -18.26
C CYS A 39 -10.65 0.10 -18.84
N ILE A 40 -11.58 0.84 -18.23
CA ILE A 40 -12.96 0.96 -18.73
C ILE A 40 -13.02 1.87 -19.98
N VAL A 41 -12.32 3.01 -19.94
CA VAL A 41 -12.32 3.99 -21.03
C VAL A 41 -11.59 3.45 -22.26
N SER A 42 -10.42 2.83 -22.05
CA SER A 42 -9.62 2.21 -23.11
C SER A 42 -9.85 0.70 -23.18
N PHE A 43 -11.11 0.26 -23.04
CA PHE A 43 -11.45 -1.17 -22.94
C PHE A 43 -11.00 -1.99 -24.15
N ASP A 44 -11.09 -1.43 -25.37
CA ASP A 44 -10.68 -2.15 -26.58
C ASP A 44 -9.16 -2.40 -26.60
N GLU A 45 -8.35 -1.38 -26.31
CA GLU A 45 -6.88 -1.51 -26.20
C GLU A 45 -6.48 -2.44 -25.05
N TYR A 46 -7.19 -2.35 -23.93
CA TYR A 46 -7.01 -3.22 -22.77
C TYR A 46 -7.28 -4.68 -23.12
N ALA A 47 -8.39 -4.95 -23.82
CA ALA A 47 -8.81 -6.28 -24.20
C ALA A 47 -7.79 -6.94 -25.13
N ASP A 48 -7.38 -6.23 -26.18
CA ASP A 48 -6.42 -6.70 -27.16
C ASP A 48 -5.05 -7.00 -26.50
N ALA A 49 -4.60 -6.11 -25.61
CA ALA A 49 -3.35 -6.32 -24.87
C ALA A 49 -3.44 -7.51 -23.90
N PHE A 50 -4.57 -7.67 -23.20
CA PHE A 50 -4.79 -8.77 -22.25
C PHE A 50 -4.73 -10.13 -22.96
N VAL A 51 -5.43 -10.25 -24.08
CA VAL A 51 -5.51 -11.48 -24.89
C VAL A 51 -4.17 -11.78 -25.54
N SER A 52 -3.44 -10.77 -25.98
CA SER A 52 -2.07 -10.93 -26.50
C SER A 52 -1.14 -11.55 -25.45
N ILE A 53 -1.22 -11.09 -24.21
CA ILE A 53 -0.38 -11.59 -23.10
C ILE A 53 -0.82 -12.98 -22.63
N HIS A 54 -2.11 -13.28 -22.66
CA HIS A 54 -2.69 -14.54 -22.18
C HIS A 54 -3.19 -15.43 -23.32
N ARG A 55 -2.50 -15.40 -24.47
CA ARG A 55 -2.95 -16.06 -25.71
C ARG A 55 -3.33 -17.52 -25.52
N ASP A 56 -2.57 -18.25 -24.70
CA ASP A 56 -2.84 -19.66 -24.40
C ASP A 56 -4.18 -19.89 -23.70
N SER A 57 -4.66 -18.92 -22.92
CA SER A 57 -5.95 -19.00 -22.19
C SER A 57 -7.16 -18.75 -23.08
N PHE A 58 -6.97 -18.09 -24.23
CA PHE A 58 -8.03 -17.79 -25.20
C PHE A 58 -7.95 -18.67 -26.45
N ASN A 59 -7.00 -19.61 -26.49
CA ASN A 59 -6.81 -20.50 -27.62
C ASN A 59 -8.04 -21.41 -27.81
N GLY A 60 -8.71 -21.30 -28.96
CA GLY A 60 -9.95 -22.02 -29.27
C GLY A 60 -11.24 -21.21 -29.10
N ILE A 61 -11.17 -19.94 -28.67
CA ILE A 61 -12.31 -19.02 -28.70
C ILE A 61 -12.24 -18.24 -30.02
N GLU A 62 -13.04 -18.65 -31.01
CA GLU A 62 -13.08 -17.97 -32.32
C GLU A 62 -13.98 -16.72 -32.32
N ASP A 63 -14.90 -16.63 -31.35
CA ASP A 63 -15.86 -15.52 -31.25
C ASP A 63 -15.33 -14.37 -30.39
N VAL A 64 -14.99 -13.27 -31.07
CA VAL A 64 -14.52 -12.01 -30.48
C VAL A 64 -15.53 -11.43 -29.47
N GLN A 65 -16.83 -11.66 -29.67
CA GLN A 65 -17.85 -11.15 -28.76
C GLN A 65 -17.81 -11.87 -27.41
N VAL A 66 -17.59 -13.20 -27.42
CA VAL A 66 -17.46 -14.01 -26.21
C VAL A 66 -16.19 -13.64 -25.44
N GLU A 67 -15.07 -13.45 -26.15
CA GLU A 67 -13.81 -12.97 -25.56
C GLU A 67 -14.00 -11.63 -24.82
N ARG A 68 -14.65 -10.66 -25.47
CA ARG A 68 -14.95 -9.35 -24.87
C ARG A 68 -15.88 -9.46 -23.66
N TRP A 69 -16.85 -10.38 -23.65
CA TRP A 69 -17.69 -10.63 -22.48
C TRP A 69 -16.91 -11.20 -21.30
N ILE A 70 -15.99 -12.14 -21.55
CA ILE A 70 -15.09 -12.70 -20.52
C ILE A 70 -14.24 -11.59 -19.92
N LEU A 71 -13.65 -10.73 -20.76
CA LEU A 71 -12.81 -9.62 -20.32
C LEU A 71 -13.59 -8.56 -19.52
N ARG A 72 -14.85 -8.27 -19.90
CA ARG A 72 -15.75 -7.45 -19.07
C ARG A 72 -16.01 -8.09 -17.71
N GLY A 73 -16.24 -9.40 -17.68
CA GLY A 73 -16.38 -10.17 -16.44
C GLY A 73 -15.14 -10.08 -15.55
N LEU A 74 -13.95 -10.23 -16.14
CA LEU A 74 -12.68 -10.10 -15.44
C LEU A 74 -12.48 -8.68 -14.87
N LEU A 75 -12.83 -7.65 -15.65
CA LEU A 75 -12.78 -6.25 -15.21
C LEU A 75 -13.74 -5.98 -14.05
N LEU A 76 -14.92 -6.60 -14.05
CA LEU A 76 -15.86 -6.54 -12.92
C LEU A 76 -15.27 -7.18 -11.67
N ILE A 77 -14.68 -8.37 -11.77
CA ILE A 77 -13.99 -9.03 -10.64
C ILE A 77 -12.88 -8.12 -10.11
N ARG A 78 -12.08 -7.53 -11.00
CA ARG A 78 -11.02 -6.60 -10.63
C ARG A 78 -11.55 -5.36 -9.90
N SER A 79 -12.71 -4.85 -10.32
CA SER A 79 -13.38 -3.72 -9.67
C SER A 79 -13.90 -4.10 -8.27
N VAL A 80 -14.47 -5.30 -8.11
CA VAL A 80 -14.91 -5.80 -6.80
C VAL A 80 -13.71 -5.97 -5.86
N VAL A 81 -12.60 -6.53 -6.35
CA VAL A 81 -11.35 -6.62 -5.57
C VAL A 81 -10.89 -5.22 -5.15
N ALA A 82 -10.93 -4.23 -6.04
CA ALA A 82 -10.58 -2.84 -5.71
C ALA A 82 -11.47 -2.26 -4.59
N LEU A 83 -12.76 -2.59 -4.56
CA LEU A 83 -13.65 -2.19 -3.46
C LEU A 83 -13.25 -2.84 -2.12
N SER A 84 -12.79 -4.09 -2.14
CA SER A 84 -12.29 -4.77 -0.94
C SER A 84 -11.08 -4.06 -0.30
N TRP A 85 -10.26 -3.38 -1.10
CA TRP A 85 -9.16 -2.55 -0.58
C TRP A 85 -9.66 -1.34 0.22
N ILE A 86 -10.81 -0.77 -0.14
CA ILE A 86 -11.43 0.33 0.61
C ILE A 86 -11.89 -0.16 1.99
N ALA A 87 -12.52 -1.35 2.04
CA ALA A 87 -12.91 -1.97 3.30
C ALA A 87 -11.68 -2.26 4.18
N SER A 88 -10.59 -2.74 3.57
CA SER A 88 -9.30 -2.96 4.24
C SER A 88 -8.73 -1.66 4.84
N PHE A 89 -8.83 -0.53 4.12
CA PHE A 89 -8.41 0.78 4.64
C PHE A 89 -9.24 1.24 5.86
N VAL A 90 -10.56 1.07 5.81
CA VAL A 90 -11.43 1.39 6.97
C VAL A 90 -11.04 0.54 8.19
N TYR A 91 -10.76 -0.74 7.97
CA TYR A 91 -10.29 -1.63 9.02
C TYR A 91 -8.92 -1.19 9.58
N LEU A 92 -7.97 -0.84 8.71
CA LEU A 92 -6.65 -0.35 9.09
C LEU A 92 -6.74 0.91 9.95
N LYS A 93 -7.56 1.89 9.55
CA LYS A 93 -7.82 3.11 10.34
C LYS A 93 -8.37 2.78 11.73
N LYS A 94 -9.27 1.81 11.84
CA LYS A 94 -9.84 1.36 13.12
C LYS A 94 -8.79 0.65 13.98
N MET A 95 -7.91 -0.13 13.37
CA MET A 95 -6.84 -0.87 14.04
C MET A 95 -5.76 0.07 14.60
N LEU A 96 -5.34 1.08 13.83
CA LEU A 96 -4.37 2.09 14.26
C LEU A 96 -4.89 2.88 15.46
N LYS A 97 -6.16 3.33 15.42
CA LYS A 97 -6.80 4.02 16.54
C LYS A 97 -6.91 3.18 17.83
N LYS A 98 -6.85 1.84 17.72
CA LYS A 98 -6.98 0.92 18.86
C LYS A 98 -5.62 0.47 19.43
N SER A 99 -4.52 0.70 18.71
CA SER A 99 -3.21 0.12 19.05
C SER A 99 -2.19 1.21 19.41
N ASP A 100 -2.17 1.63 20.68
CA ASP A 100 -1.26 2.70 21.15
C ASP A 100 0.23 2.30 21.11
N GLY A 101 0.57 1.00 21.09
CA GLY A 101 1.97 0.53 21.10
C GLY A 101 2.49 -0.07 19.78
N ASN A 102 1.63 -0.69 18.97
CA ASN A 102 2.07 -1.47 17.79
C ASN A 102 1.76 -0.81 16.44
N SER A 103 1.16 0.39 16.43
CA SER A 103 0.76 1.07 15.20
C SER A 103 1.92 1.27 14.21
N SER A 104 3.11 1.64 14.69
CA SER A 104 4.29 1.79 13.83
C SER A 104 4.72 0.47 13.15
N LEU A 105 4.58 -0.67 13.83
CA LEU A 105 4.92 -1.99 13.27
C LEU A 105 3.91 -2.37 12.18
N ILE A 106 2.62 -2.15 12.46
CA ILE A 106 1.52 -2.42 11.52
C ILE A 106 1.68 -1.56 10.24
N MET A 107 1.97 -0.27 10.39
CA MET A 107 2.21 0.64 9.27
C MET A 107 3.43 0.22 8.42
N GLY A 108 4.51 -0.20 9.07
CA GLY A 108 5.72 -0.69 8.40
C GLY A 108 5.45 -1.96 7.57
N VAL A 109 4.85 -2.98 8.18
CA VAL A 109 4.50 -4.24 7.48
C VAL A 109 3.56 -3.98 6.31
N TYR A 110 2.54 -3.14 6.51
CA TYR A 110 1.61 -2.78 5.45
C TYR A 110 2.31 -2.07 4.27
N SER A 111 3.25 -1.17 4.55
CA SER A 111 3.99 -0.43 3.52
C SER A 111 4.89 -1.35 2.70
N VAL A 112 5.59 -2.30 3.34
CA VAL A 112 6.45 -3.27 2.64
C VAL A 112 5.61 -4.22 1.77
N LEU A 113 4.54 -4.79 2.33
CA LEU A 113 3.64 -5.67 1.56
C LEU A 113 3.03 -4.94 0.37
N SER A 114 2.65 -3.66 0.55
CA SER A 114 2.13 -2.84 -0.54
C SER A 114 3.20 -2.57 -1.60
N ALA A 115 4.42 -2.21 -1.21
CA ALA A 115 5.52 -1.98 -2.16
C ALA A 115 5.85 -3.23 -3.00
N ILE A 116 5.91 -4.40 -2.36
CA ILE A 116 6.12 -5.69 -3.05
C ILE A 116 4.94 -5.99 -3.99
N GLY A 117 3.71 -5.82 -3.52
CA GLY A 117 2.50 -6.07 -4.30
C GLY A 117 2.42 -5.18 -5.54
N PHE A 118 2.63 -3.88 -5.40
CA PHE A 118 2.64 -2.95 -6.53
C PHE A 118 3.85 -3.17 -7.45
N GLY A 119 5.04 -3.46 -6.91
CA GLY A 119 6.22 -3.81 -7.70
C GLY A 119 5.98 -5.05 -8.58
N TYR A 120 5.34 -6.09 -8.02
CA TYR A 120 4.93 -7.25 -8.80
C TYR A 120 3.90 -6.90 -9.89
N LEU A 121 2.93 -6.04 -9.58
CA LEU A 121 1.92 -5.59 -10.53
C LEU A 121 2.49 -4.73 -11.67
N VAL A 122 3.61 -4.02 -11.47
CA VAL A 122 4.33 -3.30 -12.53
C VAL A 122 4.86 -4.28 -13.57
N LEU A 123 5.46 -5.38 -13.12
CA LEU A 123 6.03 -6.41 -14.01
C LEU A 123 4.99 -7.16 -14.85
N ARG A 124 3.72 -7.15 -14.40
CA ARG A 124 2.57 -7.83 -15.02
C ARG A 124 1.59 -6.84 -15.67
N ALA A 125 2.02 -5.62 -15.99
CA ALA A 125 1.11 -4.61 -16.52
C ALA A 125 0.81 -4.81 -18.01
N GLU A 126 -0.48 -4.79 -18.35
CA GLU A 126 -0.99 -5.07 -19.70
C GLU A 126 -0.93 -3.84 -20.62
N LEU A 127 -0.99 -2.63 -20.06
CA LEU A 127 -0.94 -1.37 -20.81
C LEU A 127 0.22 -0.49 -20.31
N PRO A 128 0.88 0.27 -21.21
CA PRO A 128 1.95 1.19 -20.82
C PRO A 128 1.44 2.31 -19.89
N SER A 129 0.20 2.76 -20.05
CA SER A 129 -0.44 3.73 -19.13
C SER A 129 -0.59 3.15 -17.72
N LEU A 130 -0.94 1.87 -17.59
CA LEU A 130 -1.03 1.18 -16.31
C LEU A 130 0.35 0.94 -15.67
N VAL A 131 1.39 0.69 -16.48
CA VAL A 131 2.78 0.58 -15.99
C VAL A 131 3.18 1.87 -15.28
N VAL A 132 2.90 3.03 -15.87
CA VAL A 132 3.28 4.33 -15.30
C VAL A 132 2.60 4.54 -13.94
N VAL A 133 1.27 4.36 -13.88
CA VAL A 133 0.52 4.55 -12.63
C VAL A 133 0.98 3.56 -11.55
N ARG A 134 1.17 2.28 -11.89
CA ARG A 134 1.64 1.27 -10.93
C ARG A 134 3.08 1.52 -10.47
N SER A 135 3.93 2.06 -11.34
CA SER A 135 5.31 2.44 -10.98
C SER A 135 5.30 3.60 -9.99
N VAL A 136 4.45 4.61 -10.22
CA VAL A 136 4.24 5.71 -9.27
C VAL A 136 3.74 5.17 -7.92
N GLN A 137 2.77 4.25 -7.92
CA GLN A 137 2.30 3.62 -6.68
C GLN A 137 3.42 2.86 -5.95
N ALA A 138 4.22 2.07 -6.66
CA ALA A 138 5.34 1.33 -6.08
C ALA A 138 6.40 2.27 -5.48
N VAL A 139 6.75 3.36 -6.18
CA VAL A 139 7.70 4.37 -5.69
C VAL A 139 7.15 5.08 -4.44
N ILE A 140 5.87 5.45 -4.43
CA ILE A 140 5.23 6.07 -3.27
C ILE A 140 5.26 5.12 -2.06
N CYS A 141 4.90 3.84 -2.25
CA CYS A 141 4.94 2.85 -1.18
C CYS A 141 6.36 2.58 -0.68
N LEU A 142 7.36 2.56 -1.57
CA LEU A 142 8.76 2.39 -1.20
C LEU A 142 9.28 3.61 -0.42
N ALA A 143 8.94 4.82 -0.86
CA ALA A 143 9.27 6.05 -0.16
C ALA A 143 8.64 6.08 1.24
N LEU A 144 7.39 5.65 1.37
CA LEU A 144 6.70 5.53 2.66
C LEU A 144 7.36 4.49 3.57
N ALA A 145 7.71 3.32 3.04
CA ALA A 145 8.43 2.29 3.79
C ALA A 145 9.81 2.80 4.26
N GLY A 146 10.53 3.51 3.40
CA GLY A 146 11.81 4.15 3.75
C GLY A 146 11.67 5.22 4.82
N TYR A 147 10.65 6.09 4.70
CA TYR A 147 10.33 7.11 5.70
C TYR A 147 10.06 6.48 7.08
N LEU A 148 9.18 5.48 7.12
CA LEU A 148 8.85 4.75 8.35
C LEU A 148 10.06 4.00 8.93
N GLY A 149 10.92 3.46 8.08
CA GLY A 149 12.17 2.81 8.48
C GLY A 149 13.16 3.78 9.12
N ILE A 150 13.33 4.97 8.55
CA ILE A 150 14.20 6.02 9.11
C ILE A 150 13.66 6.53 10.44
N GLU A 151 12.34 6.75 10.56
CA GLU A 151 11.74 7.13 11.85
C GLU A 151 11.93 6.04 12.91
N ARG A 152 11.77 4.77 12.53
CA ARG A 152 12.07 3.61 13.40
C ARG A 152 13.53 3.53 13.85
N LEU A 153 14.46 3.98 13.01
CA LEU A 153 15.91 4.04 13.30
C LEU A 153 16.33 5.29 14.07
N LYS A 154 15.53 6.35 14.07
CA LYS A 154 15.71 7.53 14.94
C LYS A 154 15.12 7.35 16.34
N ALA A 155 14.07 6.55 16.48
CA ALA A 155 13.45 6.19 17.75
C ALA A 155 14.20 5.21 18.70
N PRO A 156 15.23 4.41 18.31
CA PRO A 156 15.82 3.41 19.18
C PRO A 156 16.89 3.96 20.15
N GLU A 157 17.31 5.23 20.04
CA GLU A 157 18.30 5.80 20.97
C GLU A 157 17.78 6.00 22.40
N SER A 158 16.46 6.02 22.63
CA SER A 158 15.91 6.19 23.98
C SER A 158 15.63 4.89 24.74
N PHE A 159 15.79 3.72 24.11
CA PHE A 159 15.45 2.43 24.76
C PHE A 159 16.66 1.65 25.29
N GLN A 160 17.89 1.98 24.92
CA GLN A 160 19.08 1.31 25.48
C GLN A 160 19.62 1.92 26.77
N VAL A 161 19.20 3.12 27.17
CA VAL A 161 19.70 3.75 28.41
C VAL A 161 18.90 3.32 29.65
N SER A 162 17.66 2.83 29.49
CA SER A 162 16.82 2.42 30.63
C SER A 162 17.12 1.00 31.14
N ASP A 163 17.61 0.10 30.29
CA ASP A 163 17.94 -1.28 30.71
C ASP A 163 19.30 -1.38 31.42
N ARG A 164 20.14 -0.33 31.34
CA ARG A 164 21.45 -0.31 32.00
C ARG A 164 21.40 0.20 33.44
N THR A 165 20.34 0.89 33.83
CA THR A 165 20.20 1.48 35.17
C THR A 165 19.55 0.53 36.18
N GLU A 166 18.75 -0.45 35.76
CA GLU A 166 18.17 -1.44 36.70
C GLU A 166 19.13 -2.57 37.11
N ILE A 167 20.26 -2.74 36.41
CA ILE A 167 21.24 -3.78 36.74
C ILE A 167 22.27 -3.29 37.79
N GLU A 168 22.46 -1.98 37.94
CA GLU A 168 23.36 -1.41 38.97
C GLU A 168 22.67 -1.20 40.34
N GLU A 169 21.34 -1.13 40.43
CA GLU A 169 20.62 -0.97 41.71
C GLU A 169 20.30 -2.29 42.44
N LYS A 170 20.72 -3.45 41.89
CA LYS A 170 20.60 -4.76 42.56
C LYS A 170 21.95 -5.40 42.90
N GLY A 171 22.98 -4.57 43.07
CA GLY A 171 24.23 -4.93 43.75
C GLY A 171 24.07 -4.91 45.27
#